data_AF-A0A7V7ZLW9-F1
#
_entry.id   AF-A0A7V7ZLW9-F1
#
_cell.length_a   1.000
_cell.length_b   1.000
_cell.length_c   1.000
_cell.angle_alpha   90.00
_cell.angle_beta   90.00
_cell.angle_gamma   90.00
#
_symmetry.space_group_name_H-M   'P 1'
#
loop_
_entity.id
_entity.type
_entity.pdbx_description
1 polymer ?
#
loop_
_entity_poly.entity_id
_entity_poly.type
_entity_poly.pdbx_seq_one_letter_code
_entity_poly.pdbx_strand_id
1 'polypeptide(L)'
;MNALLSVLLLTAFRLYLFVNQYAVNILFWDQWDFYDPIFNQESLLTLFDRQHGPHKQGLGFIITKYLNDITHWNSRSDSFFIASVVLVAAICFIFLKVRTVKSLHITDFIIPALILNLNQFETFVGTPNVSHSAFALFLISLYALSWTIPNIHLKFIAIVFINFLLIFSGFGFFMGLFTPLLLILMIINKFIRKDHSSFHVYFISLFLCFLSLFSFFAKYNIEQGIGCLAAPESNLGNYVLFVGLMLVHINGTTISALGVAAQIFGFILLLLFIATIIYHGLILLRNDISQHTSSIIILALTSFSMIFALNVSLGRFCMEGAAEASRYVTLLLPGFLGMYLHLLQINVAPPIKHTAVGIYCLFLLPCLIFPFNFNDDLPVNFYAKGKEKWKACYLVLENAEDCDKASGFPIYPNNANTRLDYKLNYLKSNNLNLFLDADSYKEYLYPIQDSNDHDFGPITSDNPLEQDFLSNSNGLKAVYIKLATYNRVNHGNATISLYTADDKLIAQETVDMSVLKDNDFFVLQFPKQNSKNVRYLIKIATDTADPSQTITAWMNKKDVYQQGSIHSKDGKVKGDLAFKLLYEK
;
A
#
# COMPACT_ATOMS: atom_id res chain seq x y z
N MET A 1 -18.43 23.06 15.96
CA MET A 1 -16.98 22.90 16.24
C MET A 1 -16.67 21.57 16.91
N ASN A 2 -17.30 21.24 18.04
CA ASN A 2 -17.05 19.98 18.76
C ASN A 2 -17.23 18.73 17.90
N ALA A 3 -18.32 18.61 17.14
CA ALA A 3 -18.55 17.45 16.26
C ALA A 3 -17.46 17.26 15.19
N LEU A 4 -17.01 18.36 14.56
CA LEU A 4 -15.94 18.31 13.55
C LEU A 4 -14.61 17.85 14.15
N LEU A 5 -14.26 18.38 15.32
CA LEU A 5 -13.07 17.97 16.05
C LEU A 5 -13.14 16.50 16.46
N SER A 6 -14.29 16.04 16.96
CA SER A 6 -14.49 14.63 17.30
C SER A 6 -14.30 13.73 16.08
N VAL A 7 -14.88 14.07 14.92
CA VAL A 7 -14.70 13.28 13.70
C VAL A 7 -13.23 13.28 13.26
N LEU A 8 -12.55 14.43 13.27
CA LEU A 8 -11.12 14.52 12.95
C LEU A 8 -10.27 13.61 13.86
N LEU A 9 -10.49 13.67 15.17
CA LEU A 9 -9.74 12.85 16.13
C LEU A 9 -10.06 11.36 15.98
N LEU A 10 -11.32 11.00 15.75
CA LEU A 10 -11.74 9.61 15.55
C LEU A 10 -11.16 9.02 14.27
N THR A 11 -11.24 9.74 13.14
CA THR A 11 -10.69 9.25 11.87
C THR A 11 -9.17 9.24 11.88
N ALA A 12 -8.52 10.19 12.56
CA ALA A 12 -7.08 10.16 12.78
C ALA A 12 -6.70 8.94 13.61
N PHE A 13 -7.30 8.74 14.80
CA PHE A 13 -7.02 7.59 15.65
C PHE A 13 -7.22 6.26 14.90
N ARG A 14 -8.31 6.14 14.12
CA ARG A 14 -8.55 4.98 13.25
C ARG A 14 -7.42 4.77 12.24
N LEU A 15 -6.93 5.83 11.58
CA LEU A 15 -5.81 5.73 10.64
C LEU A 15 -4.50 5.30 11.34
N TYR A 16 -4.19 5.84 12.51
CA TYR A 16 -2.99 5.43 13.26
C TYR A 16 -3.08 3.98 13.75
N LEU A 17 -4.25 3.52 14.21
CA LEU A 17 -4.46 2.11 14.55
C LEU A 17 -4.29 1.21 13.33
N PHE A 18 -4.82 1.63 12.18
CA PHE A 18 -4.66 0.92 10.91
C PHE A 18 -3.17 0.79 10.53
N VAL A 19 -2.42 1.88 10.57
CA VAL A 19 -0.97 1.85 10.30
C VAL A 19 -0.24 0.97 11.31
N ASN A 20 -0.57 1.09 12.60
CA ASN A 20 0.05 0.28 13.63
C ASN A 20 -0.12 -1.23 13.39
N GLN A 21 -1.31 -1.63 12.96
CA GLN A 21 -1.67 -3.03 12.75
C GLN A 21 -1.07 -3.62 11.46
N TYR A 22 -1.00 -2.84 10.37
CA TYR A 22 -0.69 -3.38 9.05
C TYR A 22 0.68 -2.98 8.48
N ALA A 23 1.31 -1.92 8.99
CA ALA A 23 2.63 -1.55 8.53
C ALA A 23 3.69 -2.51 9.07
N VAL A 24 4.50 -3.07 8.17
CA VAL A 24 5.58 -4.02 8.48
C VAL A 24 6.92 -3.34 8.25
N ASN A 25 7.86 -3.53 9.19
CA ASN A 25 9.21 -2.99 9.09
C ASN A 25 10.05 -3.83 8.11
N ILE A 26 9.84 -3.57 6.81
CA ILE A 26 10.59 -4.12 5.68
C ILE A 26 10.46 -3.19 4.47
N LEU A 27 11.52 -2.99 3.69
CA LEU A 27 11.43 -2.30 2.40
C LEU A 27 10.69 -3.17 1.37
N PHE A 28 9.89 -2.55 0.50
CA PHE A 28 9.03 -3.29 -0.43
C PHE A 28 8.94 -2.62 -1.80
N TRP A 29 8.96 -3.43 -2.86
CA TRP A 29 8.84 -2.97 -4.26
C TRP A 29 9.78 -1.79 -4.54
N ASP A 30 9.26 -0.72 -5.14
CA ASP A 30 9.98 0.48 -5.56
C ASP A 30 10.85 1.09 -4.46
N GLN A 31 10.56 0.88 -3.16
CA GLN A 31 11.46 1.34 -2.09
C GLN A 31 12.88 0.83 -2.28
N TRP A 32 13.06 -0.39 -2.77
CA TRP A 32 14.37 -0.92 -3.08
C TRP A 32 15.09 -0.09 -4.14
N ASP A 33 14.38 0.44 -5.14
CA ASP A 33 14.98 1.17 -6.26
C ASP A 33 15.18 2.66 -5.97
N PHE A 34 14.17 3.34 -5.44
CA PHE A 34 14.31 4.77 -5.18
C PHE A 34 15.21 5.06 -3.98
N TYR A 35 15.48 4.08 -3.09
CA TYR A 35 16.47 4.22 -2.01
C TYR A 35 17.93 4.06 -2.45
N ASP A 36 18.22 3.66 -3.70
CA ASP A 36 19.60 3.50 -4.18
C ASP A 36 20.53 4.66 -3.80
N PRO A 37 20.15 5.94 -4.00
CA PRO A 37 20.98 7.07 -3.59
C PRO A 37 21.23 7.16 -2.08
N ILE A 38 20.29 6.69 -1.25
CA ILE A 38 20.45 6.66 0.21
C ILE A 38 21.44 5.54 0.60
N PHE A 39 21.30 4.34 0.01
CA PHE A 39 22.27 3.24 0.20
C PHE A 39 23.70 3.67 -0.20
N ASN A 40 23.82 4.46 -1.27
CA ASN A 40 25.09 4.96 -1.78
C ASN A 40 25.57 6.25 -1.09
N GLN A 41 24.84 6.77 -0.09
CA GLN A 41 25.15 8.01 0.62
C GLN A 41 25.37 9.22 -0.31
N GLU A 42 24.54 9.33 -1.34
CA GLU A 42 24.62 10.42 -2.31
C GLU A 42 24.19 11.77 -1.71
N SER A 43 24.56 12.85 -2.41
CA SER A 43 24.31 14.22 -1.95
C SER A 43 22.82 14.56 -1.86
N LEU A 44 22.46 15.52 -0.98
CA LEU A 44 21.07 16.00 -0.85
C LEU A 44 20.50 16.54 -2.17
N LEU A 45 21.34 17.13 -3.02
CA LEU A 45 20.91 17.59 -4.34
C LEU A 45 20.53 16.41 -5.24
N THR A 46 21.27 15.31 -5.17
CA THR A 46 20.94 14.09 -5.90
C THR A 46 19.64 13.47 -5.39
N LEU A 47 19.40 13.48 -4.08
CA LEU A 47 18.13 13.03 -3.50
C LEU A 47 16.96 13.90 -3.96
N PHE A 48 17.12 15.22 -3.94
CA PHE A 48 16.09 16.15 -4.40
C PHE A 48 15.74 15.92 -5.88
N ASP A 49 16.76 15.79 -6.73
CA ASP A 49 16.60 15.66 -8.17
C ASP A 49 16.29 14.22 -8.63
N ARG A 50 16.28 13.25 -7.70
CA ARG A 50 16.06 11.83 -8.02
C ARG A 50 14.71 11.66 -8.69
N GLN A 51 14.74 11.12 -9.90
CA GLN A 51 13.56 10.67 -10.63
C GLN A 51 13.26 9.21 -10.25
N HIS A 52 11.97 8.88 -10.13
CA HIS A 52 11.48 7.51 -10.04
C HIS A 52 10.17 7.40 -10.84
N GLY A 53 10.21 6.71 -11.98
CA GLY A 53 9.11 6.75 -12.94
C GLY A 53 8.90 8.16 -13.52
N PRO A 54 7.66 8.67 -13.64
CA PRO A 54 7.39 9.96 -14.28
C PRO A 54 7.61 11.18 -13.38
N HIS A 55 7.98 11.00 -12.11
CA HIS A 55 8.07 12.07 -11.13
C HIS A 55 9.42 12.14 -10.44
N LYS A 56 9.73 13.32 -9.91
CA LYS A 56 10.88 13.53 -9.02
C LYS A 56 10.47 13.39 -7.55
N GLN A 57 11.45 13.04 -6.72
CA GLN A 57 11.28 12.72 -5.31
C GLN A 57 11.39 13.97 -4.40
N GLY A 58 12.24 14.94 -4.75
CA GLY A 58 12.25 16.28 -4.15
C GLY A 58 12.43 16.32 -2.63
N LEU A 59 11.81 17.32 -2.01
CA LEU A 59 11.94 17.57 -0.57
C LEU A 59 11.40 16.42 0.27
N GLY A 60 10.35 15.72 -0.19
CA GLY A 60 9.81 14.57 0.52
C GLY A 60 10.85 13.47 0.74
N PHE A 61 11.82 13.32 -0.17
CA PHE A 61 12.82 12.26 -0.11
C PHE A 61 14.05 12.66 0.68
N ILE A 62 14.38 13.96 0.71
CA ILE A 62 15.29 14.50 1.72
C ILE A 62 14.75 14.22 3.13
N ILE A 63 13.44 14.44 3.35
CA ILE A 63 12.79 14.15 4.63
C ILE A 63 12.86 12.65 4.93
N THR A 64 12.56 11.78 3.96
CA THR A 64 12.69 10.33 4.10
C THR A 64 14.11 9.92 4.52
N LYS A 65 15.16 10.49 3.93
CA LYS A 65 16.54 10.22 4.35
C LYS A 65 16.73 10.48 5.85
N TYR A 66 16.37 11.66 6.33
CA TYR A 66 16.58 12.00 7.75
C TYR A 66 15.68 11.18 8.67
N LEU A 67 14.46 10.89 8.26
CA LEU A 67 13.57 9.99 8.99
C LEU A 67 14.19 8.60 9.12
N ASN A 68 14.78 8.07 8.06
CA ASN A 68 15.49 6.80 8.07
C ASN A 68 16.73 6.83 8.97
N ASP A 69 17.52 7.90 8.93
CA ASP A 69 18.69 8.04 9.80
C ASP A 69 18.28 8.01 11.30
N ILE A 70 17.18 8.68 11.66
CA ILE A 70 16.69 8.73 13.04
C ILE A 70 16.04 7.41 13.47
N THR A 71 15.27 6.78 12.58
CA THR A 71 14.44 5.60 12.90
C THR A 71 15.13 4.29 12.57
N HIS A 72 16.41 4.34 12.19
CA HIS A 72 17.20 3.17 11.79
C HIS A 72 16.54 2.44 10.61
N TRP A 73 16.05 3.24 9.66
CA TRP A 73 15.36 2.79 8.44
C TRP A 73 14.11 1.97 8.74
N ASN A 74 13.35 2.30 9.79
CA ASN A 74 12.15 1.56 10.11
C ASN A 74 11.00 1.96 9.17
N SER A 75 10.63 1.08 8.23
CA SER A 75 9.57 1.36 7.24
C SER A 75 8.21 1.67 7.89
N ARG A 76 7.94 1.21 9.12
CA ARG A 76 6.69 1.56 9.84
C ARG A 76 6.67 3.04 10.20
N SER A 77 7.84 3.61 10.50
CA SER A 77 7.96 5.03 10.81
C SER A 77 7.65 5.89 9.57
N ASP A 78 8.05 5.45 8.38
CA ASP A 78 7.62 6.10 7.13
C ASP A 78 6.09 6.10 7.00
N SER A 79 5.44 4.95 7.24
CA SER A 79 3.98 4.84 7.20
C SER A 79 3.28 5.78 8.19
N PHE A 80 3.79 5.88 9.43
CA PHE A 80 3.26 6.82 10.43
C PHE A 80 3.51 8.29 10.06
N PHE A 81 4.67 8.59 9.48
CA PHE A 81 4.98 9.93 9.01
C PHE A 81 4.04 10.33 7.86
N ILE A 82 3.82 9.44 6.90
CA ILE A 82 2.86 9.63 5.81
C ILE A 82 1.45 9.88 6.38
N ALA A 83 0.98 9.08 7.34
CA ALA A 83 -0.31 9.31 8.01
C ALA A 83 -0.36 10.67 8.71
N SER A 84 0.74 11.11 9.33
CA SER A 84 0.86 12.43 9.96
C SER A 84 0.75 13.55 8.93
N VAL A 85 1.40 13.43 7.78
CA VAL A 85 1.33 14.40 6.68
C VAL A 85 -0.09 14.52 6.13
N VAL A 86 -0.80 13.40 5.96
CA VAL A 86 -2.21 13.40 5.53
C VAL A 86 -3.13 14.06 6.58
N LEU A 87 -2.88 13.82 7.88
CA LEU A 87 -3.59 14.51 8.96
C LEU A 87 -3.38 16.03 8.92
N VAL A 88 -2.15 16.48 8.74
CA VAL A 88 -1.84 17.91 8.60
C VAL A 88 -2.54 18.49 7.36
N ALA A 89 -2.55 17.78 6.23
CA ALA A 89 -3.29 18.19 5.04
C ALA A 89 -4.81 18.32 5.32
N ALA A 90 -5.40 17.42 6.10
CA ALA A 90 -6.82 17.51 6.51
C ALA A 90 -7.09 18.79 7.31
N ILE A 91 -6.20 19.13 8.25
CA ILE A 91 -6.30 20.37 9.04
C ILE A 91 -6.18 21.60 8.13
N CYS A 92 -5.23 21.60 7.18
CA CYS A 92 -5.09 22.67 6.20
C CYS A 92 -6.35 22.83 5.34
N PHE A 93 -7.00 21.74 4.94
CA PHE A 93 -8.25 21.80 4.17
C PHE A 93 -9.46 22.27 4.99
N ILE A 94 -9.54 21.93 6.27
CA ILE A 94 -10.54 22.51 7.18
C ILE A 94 -10.32 24.03 7.25
N PHE A 95 -9.06 24.47 7.41
CA PHE A 95 -8.72 25.89 7.44
C PHE A 95 -9.05 26.58 6.11
N LEU A 96 -8.77 25.93 4.98
CA LEU A 96 -9.13 26.42 3.63
C LEU A 96 -10.63 26.64 3.51
N LYS A 97 -11.44 25.70 4.01
CA LYS A 97 -12.89 25.83 4.00
C LYS A 97 -13.35 27.03 4.83
N VAL A 98 -12.78 27.24 6.02
CA VAL A 98 -13.10 28.43 6.85
C VAL A 98 -12.72 29.71 6.13
N ARG A 99 -11.56 29.77 5.47
CA ARG A 99 -11.09 30.95 4.73
C ARG A 99 -11.93 31.27 3.48
N THR A 100 -12.50 30.26 2.82
CA THR A 100 -13.27 30.42 1.58
C THR A 100 -14.76 30.64 1.81
N VAL A 101 -15.37 29.90 2.74
CA VAL A 101 -16.83 29.91 2.99
C VAL A 101 -17.21 30.74 4.23
N LYS A 102 -16.26 31.07 5.11
CA LYS A 102 -16.43 31.90 6.32
C LYS A 102 -17.33 31.35 7.43
N SER A 103 -17.92 30.18 7.26
CA SER A 103 -18.74 29.50 8.27
C SER A 103 -18.26 28.06 8.47
N LEU A 104 -18.67 27.43 9.58
CA LEU A 104 -18.59 25.99 9.79
C LEU A 104 -20.00 25.40 9.96
N HIS A 105 -20.27 24.28 9.30
CA HIS A 105 -21.53 23.55 9.31
C HIS A 105 -21.30 22.10 9.73
N ILE A 106 -22.39 21.41 10.11
CA ILE A 106 -22.28 20.00 10.50
C ILE A 106 -21.72 19.14 9.35
N THR A 107 -22.11 19.43 8.11
CA THR A 107 -21.65 18.70 6.91
C THR A 107 -20.14 18.80 6.68
N ASP A 108 -19.42 19.72 7.35
CA ASP A 108 -17.95 19.82 7.24
C ASP A 108 -17.22 18.62 7.84
N PHE A 109 -17.91 17.75 8.61
CA PHE A 109 -17.34 16.46 9.04
C PHE A 109 -16.82 15.64 7.85
N ILE A 110 -17.32 15.92 6.64
CA ILE A 110 -16.91 15.24 5.43
C ILE A 110 -15.46 15.53 5.05
N ILE A 111 -14.87 16.65 5.50
CA ILE A 111 -13.48 16.97 5.19
C ILE A 111 -12.53 15.96 5.85
N PRO A 112 -12.51 15.78 7.19
CA PRO A 112 -11.68 14.75 7.81
C PRO A 112 -12.07 13.33 7.37
N ALA A 113 -13.35 13.06 7.09
CA ALA A 113 -13.82 11.79 6.55
C ALA A 113 -13.17 11.43 5.21
N LEU A 114 -13.14 12.41 4.30
CA LEU A 114 -12.61 12.29 2.95
C LEU A 114 -11.09 12.17 2.97
N ILE A 115 -10.41 13.06 3.72
CA ILE A 115 -8.95 13.15 3.71
C ILE A 115 -8.29 11.99 4.47
N LEU A 116 -8.89 11.51 5.57
CA LEU A 116 -8.39 10.40 6.40
C LEU A 116 -9.10 9.08 6.10
N ASN A 117 -9.55 8.94 4.85
CA ASN A 117 -10.13 7.72 4.32
C ASN A 117 -9.07 6.60 4.29
N LEU A 118 -9.48 5.36 4.57
CA LEU A 118 -8.60 4.18 4.53
C LEU A 118 -8.50 3.55 3.12
N ASN A 119 -9.31 3.98 2.16
CA ASN A 119 -9.22 3.48 0.76
C ASN A 119 -7.92 3.87 0.04
N GLN A 120 -7.07 4.69 0.67
CA GLN A 120 -5.69 5.00 0.26
C GLN A 120 -4.65 4.10 0.97
N PHE A 121 -5.05 2.94 1.50
CA PHE A 121 -4.21 2.05 2.29
C PHE A 121 -2.85 1.69 1.66
N GLU A 122 -2.76 1.55 0.34
CA GLU A 122 -1.48 1.25 -0.32
C GLU A 122 -0.42 2.33 -0.08
N THR A 123 -0.83 3.58 0.15
CA THR A 123 0.07 4.69 0.48
C THR A 123 0.72 4.49 1.86
N PHE A 124 0.07 3.76 2.77
CA PHE A 124 0.56 3.52 4.12
C PHE A 124 1.20 2.13 4.28
N VAL A 125 0.63 1.10 3.67
CA VAL A 125 1.00 -0.31 3.92
C VAL A 125 1.71 -0.96 2.73
N GLY A 126 1.37 -0.54 1.51
CA GLY A 126 1.94 -1.07 0.27
C GLY A 126 3.40 -0.65 0.11
N THR A 127 3.64 0.51 -0.49
CA THR A 127 5.00 1.03 -0.68
C THR A 127 5.08 2.42 -0.07
N PRO A 128 5.45 2.54 1.23
CA PRO A 128 5.57 3.84 1.88
C PRO A 128 6.55 4.74 1.13
N ASN A 129 6.03 5.81 0.53
CA ASN A 129 6.82 6.85 -0.11
C ASN A 129 6.20 8.21 0.23
N VAL A 130 6.92 8.97 1.06
CA VAL A 130 6.54 10.32 1.49
C VAL A 130 6.29 11.25 0.30
N SER A 131 7.19 11.23 -0.69
CA SER A 131 7.17 12.11 -1.85
C SER A 131 6.05 11.82 -2.84
N HIS A 132 5.65 10.55 -2.96
CA HIS A 132 4.80 10.09 -4.04
C HIS A 132 3.39 10.71 -4.03
N SER A 133 2.66 10.58 -2.92
CA SER A 133 1.26 11.04 -2.83
C SER A 133 0.98 11.97 -1.64
N ALA A 134 1.38 11.59 -0.43
CA ALA A 134 0.96 12.29 0.79
C ALA A 134 1.58 13.70 0.89
N PHE A 135 2.86 13.85 0.58
CA PHE A 135 3.50 15.15 0.61
C PHE A 135 2.96 16.08 -0.50
N ALA A 136 2.67 15.54 -1.69
CA ALA A 136 1.99 16.28 -2.74
C ALA A 136 0.60 16.78 -2.28
N LEU A 137 -0.20 15.94 -1.62
CA LEU A 137 -1.50 16.32 -1.06
C LEU A 137 -1.38 17.47 -0.05
N PHE A 138 -0.39 17.39 0.85
CA PHE A 138 -0.09 18.46 1.79
C PHE A 138 0.29 19.76 1.09
N LEU A 139 1.20 19.72 0.12
CA LEU A 139 1.61 20.90 -0.63
C LEU A 139 0.46 21.50 -1.47
N ILE A 140 -0.46 20.68 -2.00
CA ILE A 140 -1.67 21.16 -2.69
C ILE A 140 -2.59 21.91 -1.72
N SER A 141 -2.70 21.45 -0.48
CA SER A 141 -3.47 22.15 0.55
C SER A 141 -2.87 23.53 0.87
N LEU A 142 -1.53 23.63 0.93
CA LEU A 142 -0.83 24.90 1.12
C LEU A 142 -0.95 25.81 -0.11
N TYR A 143 -0.87 25.25 -1.31
CA TYR A 143 -1.07 25.97 -2.57
C TYR A 143 -2.47 26.61 -2.60
N ALA A 144 -3.50 25.84 -2.27
CA ALA A 144 -4.87 26.34 -2.18
C ALA A 144 -5.02 27.44 -1.10
N LEU A 145 -4.39 27.27 0.06
CA LEU A 145 -4.39 28.28 1.13
C LEU A 145 -3.69 29.58 0.72
N SER A 146 -2.64 29.50 -0.09
CA SER A 146 -1.88 30.66 -0.54
C SER A 146 -2.73 31.64 -1.34
N TRP A 147 -3.74 31.15 -2.08
CA TRP A 147 -4.70 32.01 -2.78
C TRP A 147 -5.52 32.90 -1.85
N THR A 148 -5.66 32.52 -0.58
CA THR A 148 -6.42 33.28 0.45
C THR A 148 -5.61 34.42 1.09
N ILE A 149 -4.32 34.56 0.76
CA ILE A 149 -3.47 35.63 1.28
C ILE A 149 -3.94 37.00 0.72
N PRO A 150 -4.22 38.01 1.55
CA PRO A 150 -4.68 39.32 1.06
C PRO A 150 -3.61 40.11 0.30
N ASN A 151 -2.36 40.07 0.77
CA ASN A 151 -1.26 40.79 0.13
C ASN A 151 -0.84 40.09 -1.17
N ILE A 152 -0.89 40.82 -2.29
CA ILE A 152 -0.61 40.25 -3.62
C ILE A 152 0.82 39.74 -3.78
N HIS A 153 1.82 40.44 -3.25
CA HIS A 153 3.21 40.02 -3.36
C HIS A 153 3.45 38.75 -2.55
N LEU A 154 3.02 38.73 -1.29
CA LEU A 154 3.16 37.55 -0.43
C LEU A 154 2.39 36.34 -0.99
N LYS A 155 1.19 36.58 -1.54
CA LYS A 155 0.39 35.55 -2.24
C LYS A 155 1.20 34.88 -3.34
N PHE A 156 1.77 35.66 -4.24
CA PHE A 156 2.48 35.11 -5.39
C PHE A 156 3.85 34.54 -5.05
N ILE A 157 4.55 35.11 -4.06
CA ILE A 157 5.76 34.48 -3.50
C ILE A 157 5.43 33.09 -2.96
N ALA A 158 4.37 32.96 -2.17
CA ALA A 158 3.93 31.66 -1.63
C ALA A 158 3.51 30.69 -2.74
N ILE A 159 2.70 31.14 -3.71
CA ILE A 159 2.25 30.32 -4.84
C ILE A 159 3.44 29.79 -5.65
N VAL A 160 4.37 30.66 -6.03
CA VAL A 160 5.55 30.27 -6.84
C VAL A 160 6.44 29.30 -6.06
N PHE A 161 6.71 29.59 -4.79
CA PHE A 161 7.54 28.75 -3.93
C PHE A 161 6.93 27.36 -3.72
N ILE A 162 5.63 27.29 -3.38
CA ILE A 162 4.95 26.01 -3.19
C ILE A 162 4.81 25.26 -4.52
N ASN A 163 4.57 25.97 -5.64
CA ASN A 163 4.54 25.37 -6.97
C ASN A 163 5.88 24.73 -7.35
N PHE A 164 7.01 25.39 -7.04
CA PHE A 164 8.33 24.80 -7.19
C PHE A 164 8.46 23.49 -6.39
N LEU A 165 8.07 23.50 -5.10
CA LEU A 165 8.12 22.28 -4.29
C LEU A 165 7.18 21.17 -4.81
N LEU A 166 5.99 21.53 -5.29
CA LEU A 166 5.02 20.59 -5.87
C LEU A 166 5.56 19.88 -7.10
N ILE A 167 6.24 20.63 -7.98
CA ILE A 167 6.83 20.07 -9.21
C ILE A 167 7.83 18.94 -8.91
N PHE A 168 8.58 19.07 -7.82
CA PHE A 168 9.55 18.06 -7.41
C PHE A 168 8.98 17.03 -6.41
N SER A 169 7.68 17.05 -6.09
CA SER A 169 7.08 16.16 -5.10
C SER A 169 6.07 15.23 -5.74
N GLY A 170 6.55 14.11 -6.28
CA GLY A 170 5.68 13.06 -6.81
C GLY A 170 4.77 13.57 -7.93
N PHE A 171 3.49 13.24 -7.84
CA PHE A 171 2.50 13.71 -8.81
C PHE A 171 2.04 15.17 -8.60
N GLY A 172 2.64 15.90 -7.66
CA GLY A 172 2.42 17.35 -7.51
C GLY A 172 2.78 18.14 -8.78
N PHE A 173 3.59 17.57 -9.68
CA PHE A 173 3.97 18.17 -10.96
C PHE A 173 2.79 18.59 -11.84
N PHE A 174 1.63 17.92 -11.75
CA PHE A 174 0.44 18.34 -12.50
C PHE A 174 -0.05 19.72 -12.09
N MET A 175 0.13 20.11 -10.82
CA MET A 175 -0.14 21.49 -10.40
C MET A 175 0.86 22.46 -11.04
N GLY A 176 2.11 22.02 -11.22
CA GLY A 176 3.14 22.73 -11.96
C GLY A 176 2.80 23.05 -13.41
N LEU A 177 2.01 22.20 -14.07
CA LEU A 177 1.46 22.47 -15.40
C LEU A 177 0.25 23.42 -15.35
N PHE A 178 -0.57 23.29 -14.31
CA PHE A 178 -1.78 24.11 -14.15
C PHE A 178 -1.48 25.57 -13.78
N THR A 179 -0.51 25.82 -12.89
CA THR A 179 -0.20 27.16 -12.37
C THR A 179 0.17 28.17 -13.47
N PRO A 180 1.06 27.86 -14.44
CA PRO A 180 1.34 28.76 -15.57
C PRO A 180 0.10 29.10 -16.39
N LEU A 181 -0.79 28.13 -16.65
CA LEU A 181 -2.02 28.35 -17.42
C LEU A 181 -2.96 29.33 -16.70
N LEU A 182 -3.08 29.18 -15.38
CA LEU A 182 -3.86 30.09 -14.55
C LEU A 182 -3.26 31.50 -14.54
N LEU A 183 -1.93 31.63 -14.44
CA LEU A 183 -1.24 32.92 -14.50
C LEU A 183 -1.41 33.61 -15.85
N ILE A 184 -1.34 32.86 -16.96
CA ILE A 184 -1.64 33.36 -18.31
C ILE A 184 -3.07 33.89 -18.37
N LEU A 185 -4.03 33.13 -17.84
CA LEU A 185 -5.43 33.55 -17.79
C LEU A 185 -5.61 34.85 -16.97
N MET A 186 -4.90 34.99 -15.85
CA MET A 186 -4.90 36.23 -15.04
C MET A 186 -4.34 37.43 -15.81
N ILE A 187 -3.25 37.24 -16.54
CA ILE A 187 -2.64 38.28 -17.39
C ILE A 187 -3.61 38.71 -18.49
N ILE A 188 -4.22 37.74 -19.19
CA ILE A 188 -5.20 38.01 -20.25
C ILE A 188 -6.41 38.77 -19.69
N ASN A 189 -6.94 38.34 -18.54
CA ASN A 189 -8.09 38.99 -17.91
C ASN A 189 -7.80 40.46 -17.54
N LYS A 190 -6.63 40.74 -16.97
CA LYS A 190 -6.17 42.10 -16.65
C LYS A 190 -5.97 42.96 -17.90
N PHE A 191 -5.39 42.37 -18.94
CA PHE A 191 -5.20 43.03 -20.24
C PHE A 191 -6.54 43.42 -20.88
N ILE A 192 -7.50 42.48 -20.97
CA ILE A 192 -8.85 42.73 -21.52
C ILE A 192 -9.58 43.83 -20.73
N ARG A 193 -9.41 43.84 -19.40
CA ARG A 193 -10.04 44.83 -18.50
C ARG A 193 -9.30 46.17 -18.45
N LYS A 194 -8.19 46.33 -19.19
CA LYS A 194 -7.32 47.53 -19.18
C LYS A 194 -6.85 47.94 -17.78
N ASP A 195 -6.67 46.94 -16.90
CA ASP A 195 -6.16 47.15 -15.55
C ASP A 195 -4.73 46.61 -15.47
N HIS A 196 -3.76 47.53 -15.49
CA HIS A 196 -2.34 47.22 -15.44
C HIS A 196 -1.78 47.11 -14.01
N SER A 197 -2.64 47.21 -12.98
CA SER A 197 -2.20 47.05 -11.60
C SER A 197 -1.61 45.66 -11.37
N SER A 198 -0.45 45.62 -10.71
CA SER A 198 0.25 44.38 -10.35
C SER A 198 0.60 43.44 -11.51
N PHE A 199 0.58 43.95 -12.76
CA PHE A 199 0.89 43.15 -13.95
C PHE A 199 2.28 42.51 -13.87
N HIS A 200 3.27 43.26 -13.37
CA HIS A 200 4.63 42.77 -13.13
C HIS A 200 4.67 41.55 -12.20
N VAL A 201 3.80 41.48 -11.18
CA VAL A 201 3.75 40.34 -10.25
C VAL A 201 3.35 39.07 -10.99
N TYR A 202 2.34 39.13 -11.85
CA TYR A 202 1.91 37.97 -12.64
C TYR A 202 2.99 37.53 -13.64
N PHE A 203 3.64 38.47 -14.32
CA PHE A 203 4.72 38.15 -15.28
C PHE A 203 5.94 37.53 -14.62
N ILE A 204 6.41 38.10 -13.50
CA ILE A 204 7.53 37.54 -12.75
C ILE A 204 7.16 36.15 -12.24
N SER A 205 5.94 35.97 -11.71
CA SER A 205 5.47 34.67 -11.23
C SER A 205 5.41 33.64 -12.36
N LEU A 206 4.91 34.03 -13.54
CA LEU A 206 4.84 33.16 -14.71
C LEU A 206 6.24 32.73 -15.16
N PHE A 207 7.16 33.68 -15.25
CA PHE A 207 8.55 33.42 -15.60
C PHE A 207 9.20 32.43 -14.63
N LEU A 208 9.04 32.65 -13.31
CA LEU A 208 9.57 31.74 -12.29
C LEU A 208 8.93 30.35 -12.32
N CYS A 209 7.63 30.25 -12.63
CA CYS A 209 6.96 28.96 -12.81
C CYS A 209 7.52 28.21 -14.02
N PHE A 210 7.74 28.88 -15.16
CA PHE A 210 8.38 28.27 -16.32
C PHE A 210 9.83 27.87 -16.06
N LEU A 211 10.59 28.69 -15.33
CA LEU A 211 11.95 28.35 -14.93
C LEU A 211 11.98 27.11 -14.03
N SER A 212 11.03 27.01 -13.10
CA SER A 212 10.88 25.83 -12.24
C SER A 212 10.52 24.58 -13.03
N LEU A 213 9.62 24.70 -14.02
CA LEU A 213 9.23 23.59 -14.89
C LEU A 213 10.40 23.16 -15.80
N PHE A 214 11.16 24.13 -16.34
CA PHE A 214 12.37 23.84 -17.10
C PHE A 214 13.41 23.12 -16.23
N SER A 215 13.59 23.55 -14.98
CA SER A 215 14.47 22.88 -14.02
C SER A 215 14.04 21.45 -13.72
N PHE A 216 12.73 21.15 -13.72
CA PHE A 216 12.25 19.79 -13.53
C PHE A 216 12.66 18.88 -14.70
N PHE A 217 12.56 19.38 -15.93
CA PHE A 217 12.95 18.61 -17.11
C PHE A 217 14.46 18.54 -17.34
N ALA A 218 15.27 19.29 -16.59
CA ALA A 218 16.71 19.11 -16.58
C ALA A 218 17.05 17.67 -16.15
N LYS A 219 17.80 16.96 -17.01
CA LYS A 219 18.19 15.54 -16.83
C LYS A 219 17.01 14.56 -16.69
N TYR A 220 15.83 14.95 -17.15
CA TYR A 220 14.67 14.08 -17.10
C TYR A 220 14.80 12.96 -18.13
N ASN A 221 14.71 11.72 -17.66
CA ASN A 221 14.70 10.55 -18.53
C ASN A 221 13.25 10.15 -18.78
N ILE A 222 12.88 9.86 -20.02
CA ILE A 222 11.55 9.32 -20.30
C ILE A 222 11.57 7.84 -19.93
N GLU A 223 11.38 7.55 -18.64
CA GLU A 223 11.25 6.20 -18.12
C GLU A 223 9.79 5.77 -18.17
N GLN A 224 9.53 4.68 -18.90
CA GLN A 224 8.22 4.08 -18.93
C GLN A 224 8.07 3.25 -17.64
N GLY A 225 7.21 3.71 -16.72
CA GLY A 225 6.92 2.98 -15.49
C GLY A 225 6.23 1.62 -15.70
N ILE A 226 5.91 1.27 -16.96
CA ILE A 226 5.49 -0.04 -17.48
C ILE A 226 5.77 -0.13 -18.98
N GLY A 227 6.04 -1.34 -19.48
CA GLY A 227 6.28 -1.60 -20.91
C GLY A 227 5.05 -1.56 -21.82
N CYS A 228 3.86 -1.21 -21.32
CA CYS A 228 2.62 -1.21 -22.10
C CYS A 228 2.02 0.19 -22.28
N LEU A 229 2.86 1.21 -22.52
CA LEU A 229 2.38 2.47 -23.12
C LEU A 229 1.86 2.17 -24.54
N ALA A 230 0.67 1.57 -24.62
CA ALA A 230 0.07 1.13 -25.85
C ALA A 230 -0.13 2.37 -26.74
N ALA A 231 0.05 2.20 -28.04
CA ALA A 231 -0.49 3.16 -29.00
C ALA A 231 -1.94 3.50 -28.58
N PRO A 232 -2.35 4.78 -28.60
CA PRO A 232 -3.64 5.19 -28.07
C PRO A 232 -4.71 4.25 -28.60
N GLU A 233 -5.31 3.49 -27.67
CA GLU A 233 -6.37 2.56 -28.02
C GLU A 233 -7.43 3.27 -28.88
N SER A 234 -7.92 2.60 -29.92
CA SER A 234 -8.87 3.22 -30.85
C SER A 234 -10.17 3.64 -30.18
N ASN A 235 -10.49 3.06 -29.02
CA ASN A 235 -11.69 3.36 -28.27
C ASN A 235 -11.45 4.36 -27.12
N LEU A 236 -11.67 5.65 -27.39
CA LEU A 236 -11.60 6.70 -26.36
C LEU A 236 -12.54 6.47 -25.16
N GLY A 237 -13.63 5.70 -25.34
CA GLY A 237 -14.57 5.37 -24.27
C GLY A 237 -13.96 4.57 -23.14
N ASN A 238 -12.89 3.83 -23.41
CA ASN A 238 -12.21 3.02 -22.41
C ASN A 238 -11.42 3.87 -21.40
N TYR A 239 -10.81 4.98 -21.84
CA TYR A 239 -10.18 5.95 -20.93
C TYR A 239 -11.22 6.67 -20.06
N VAL A 240 -12.37 7.02 -20.65
CA VAL A 240 -13.50 7.61 -19.92
C VAL A 240 -13.98 6.66 -18.82
N LEU A 241 -14.14 5.39 -19.15
CA LEU A 241 -14.50 4.35 -18.19
C LEU A 241 -13.43 4.19 -17.10
N PHE A 242 -12.15 4.12 -17.48
CA PHE A 242 -11.03 4.00 -16.53
C PHE A 242 -11.02 5.15 -15.51
N VAL A 243 -11.15 6.40 -15.98
CA VAL A 243 -11.22 7.57 -15.10
C VAL A 243 -12.48 7.53 -14.22
N GLY A 244 -13.62 7.15 -14.78
CA GLY A 244 -14.86 6.97 -14.00
C GLY A 244 -14.69 5.97 -12.86
N LEU A 245 -14.03 4.84 -13.14
CA LEU A 245 -13.73 3.80 -12.15
C LEU A 245 -12.75 4.29 -11.07
N MET A 246 -11.73 5.07 -11.43
CA MET A 246 -10.86 5.72 -10.45
C MET A 246 -11.64 6.63 -9.51
N LEU A 247 -12.58 7.41 -10.05
CA LEU A 247 -13.39 8.35 -9.25
C LEU A 247 -14.35 7.61 -8.31
N VAL A 248 -14.98 6.52 -8.74
CA VAL A 248 -15.90 5.77 -7.87
C VAL A 248 -15.15 5.03 -6.76
N HIS A 249 -13.92 4.57 -7.01
CA HIS A 249 -13.13 3.79 -6.04
C HIS A 249 -12.83 4.54 -4.72
N ILE A 250 -12.97 5.87 -4.69
CA ILE A 250 -12.80 6.66 -3.46
C ILE A 250 -13.67 6.15 -2.30
N ASN A 251 -14.85 5.59 -2.58
CA ASN A 251 -15.78 5.09 -1.57
C ASN A 251 -15.60 3.59 -1.27
N GLY A 252 -14.58 2.94 -1.85
CA GLY A 252 -14.29 1.52 -1.68
C GLY A 252 -15.09 0.62 -2.62
N THR A 253 -15.91 1.20 -3.51
CA THR A 253 -16.60 0.46 -4.57
C THR A 253 -15.59 -0.09 -5.57
N THR A 254 -15.74 -1.36 -5.90
CA THR A 254 -15.05 -2.04 -6.98
C THR A 254 -16.04 -2.53 -8.04
N ILE A 255 -15.56 -2.79 -9.25
CA ILE A 255 -16.29 -3.47 -10.32
C ILE A 255 -16.80 -4.83 -9.82
N SER A 256 -15.98 -5.56 -9.06
CA SER A 256 -16.40 -6.85 -8.48
C SER A 256 -17.60 -6.72 -7.54
N ALA A 257 -17.77 -5.58 -6.87
CA ALA A 257 -18.87 -5.35 -5.94
C ALA A 257 -20.16 -4.85 -6.61
N LEU A 258 -20.06 -3.91 -7.57
CA LEU A 258 -21.24 -3.22 -8.14
C LEU A 258 -21.39 -3.34 -9.66
N GLY A 259 -20.45 -3.97 -10.36
CA GLY A 259 -20.52 -4.21 -11.80
C GLY A 259 -20.81 -2.94 -12.62
N VAL A 260 -21.85 -3.00 -13.46
CA VAL A 260 -22.29 -1.88 -14.31
C VAL A 260 -22.67 -0.63 -13.51
N ALA A 261 -23.18 -0.78 -12.28
CA ALA A 261 -23.54 0.37 -11.45
C ALA A 261 -22.31 1.21 -11.08
N ALA A 262 -21.15 0.59 -10.82
CA ALA A 262 -19.90 1.30 -10.58
C ALA A 262 -19.51 2.17 -11.78
N GLN A 263 -19.72 1.66 -13.00
CA GLN A 263 -19.42 2.39 -14.24
C GLN A 263 -20.35 3.61 -14.41
N ILE A 264 -21.65 3.43 -14.17
CA ILE A 264 -22.65 4.51 -14.25
C ILE A 264 -22.32 5.60 -13.23
N PHE A 265 -22.06 5.23 -11.97
CA PHE A 265 -21.69 6.20 -10.92
C PHE A 265 -20.37 6.91 -11.25
N GLY A 266 -19.36 6.18 -11.70
CA GLY A 266 -18.10 6.74 -12.15
C GLY A 266 -18.27 7.76 -13.27
N PHE A 267 -19.12 7.45 -14.26
CA PHE A 267 -19.43 8.37 -15.35
C PHE A 267 -20.17 9.63 -14.87
N ILE A 268 -21.14 9.49 -13.96
CA ILE A 268 -21.82 10.64 -13.34
C ILE A 268 -20.82 11.53 -12.61
N LEU A 269 -19.93 10.95 -11.80
CA LEU A 269 -18.88 11.70 -11.09
C LEU A 269 -17.97 12.43 -12.06
N LEU A 270 -17.53 11.77 -13.14
CA LEU A 270 -16.72 12.39 -14.18
C LEU A 270 -17.43 13.60 -14.80
N LEU A 271 -18.71 13.47 -15.16
CA LEU A 271 -19.49 14.59 -15.68
C LEU A 271 -19.59 15.74 -14.66
N LEU A 272 -19.75 15.45 -13.36
CA LEU A 272 -19.77 16.48 -12.31
C LEU A 272 -18.41 17.19 -12.16
N PHE A 273 -17.30 16.46 -12.26
CA PHE A 273 -15.95 17.04 -12.28
C PHE A 273 -15.79 18.00 -13.48
N ILE A 274 -16.14 17.53 -14.68
CA ILE A 274 -16.07 18.34 -15.91
C ILE A 274 -16.96 19.58 -15.80
N ALA A 275 -18.21 19.41 -15.35
CA ALA A 275 -19.14 20.52 -15.16
C ALA A 275 -18.61 21.55 -14.15
N THR A 276 -18.00 21.10 -13.06
CA THR A 276 -17.40 21.98 -12.05
C THR A 276 -16.22 22.78 -12.63
N ILE A 277 -15.33 22.11 -13.37
CA ILE A 277 -14.18 22.74 -14.04
C ILE A 277 -14.66 23.79 -15.04
N ILE A 278 -15.62 23.44 -15.91
CA ILE A 278 -16.17 24.36 -16.91
C ILE A 278 -16.86 25.55 -16.23
N TYR A 279 -17.68 25.30 -15.21
CA TYR A 279 -18.42 26.35 -14.50
C TYR A 279 -17.46 27.39 -13.89
N HIS A 280 -16.45 26.95 -13.14
CA HIS A 280 -15.49 27.87 -12.53
C HIS A 280 -14.55 28.51 -13.56
N GLY A 281 -14.16 27.79 -14.62
CA GLY A 281 -13.42 28.36 -15.74
C GLY A 281 -14.17 29.49 -16.43
N LEU A 282 -15.47 29.32 -16.70
CA LEU A 282 -16.33 30.35 -17.29
C LEU A 282 -16.52 31.54 -16.36
N ILE A 283 -16.66 31.34 -15.04
CA ILE A 283 -16.71 32.44 -14.07
C ILE A 283 -15.44 33.29 -14.15
N LEU A 284 -14.27 32.65 -14.17
CA LEU A 284 -12.99 33.34 -14.23
C LEU A 284 -12.77 34.07 -15.57
N LEU A 285 -13.24 33.50 -16.68
CA LEU A 285 -13.17 34.15 -17.99
C LEU A 285 -14.06 35.39 -18.08
N ARG A 286 -15.27 35.33 -17.51
CA ARG A 286 -16.27 36.41 -17.63
C ARG A 286 -16.08 37.53 -16.61
N ASN A 287 -15.58 37.21 -15.42
CA ASN A 287 -15.50 38.16 -14.29
C ASN A 287 -14.05 38.60 -14.00
N ASP A 288 -13.88 39.52 -13.05
CA ASP A 288 -12.54 39.90 -12.57
C ASP A 288 -11.99 38.76 -11.72
N ILE A 289 -10.95 38.08 -12.22
CA ILE A 289 -10.38 36.91 -11.57
C ILE A 289 -9.93 37.23 -10.14
N SER A 290 -9.47 38.45 -9.89
CA SER A 290 -8.98 38.86 -8.57
C SER A 290 -10.07 38.83 -7.49
N GLN A 291 -11.34 38.90 -7.88
CA GLN A 291 -12.50 38.87 -6.98
C GLN A 291 -13.02 37.45 -6.71
N HIS A 292 -12.59 36.45 -7.48
CA HIS A 292 -13.13 35.09 -7.45
C HIS A 292 -12.13 34.05 -6.93
N THR A 293 -11.50 34.35 -5.79
CA THR A 293 -10.51 33.46 -5.13
C THR A 293 -11.04 32.03 -4.92
N SER A 294 -12.31 31.88 -4.51
CA SER A 294 -12.90 30.55 -4.33
C SER A 294 -12.99 29.75 -5.64
N SER A 295 -13.30 30.40 -6.76
CA SER A 295 -13.35 29.74 -8.07
C SER A 295 -11.97 29.27 -8.52
N ILE A 296 -10.92 30.03 -8.23
CA ILE A 296 -9.54 29.63 -8.50
C ILE A 296 -9.19 28.36 -7.72
N ILE A 297 -9.51 28.35 -6.41
CA ILE A 297 -9.22 27.21 -5.53
C ILE A 297 -9.98 25.97 -6.00
N ILE A 298 -11.29 26.09 -6.25
CA ILE A 298 -12.11 24.97 -6.72
C ILE A 298 -11.57 24.43 -8.05
N LEU A 299 -11.30 25.32 -9.00
CA LEU A 299 -10.76 24.95 -10.32
C LEU A 299 -9.40 24.25 -10.18
N ALA A 300 -8.49 24.75 -9.35
CA ALA A 300 -7.18 24.13 -9.13
C ALA A 300 -7.30 22.72 -8.54
N LEU A 301 -8.13 22.55 -7.50
CA LEU A 301 -8.31 21.26 -6.84
C LEU A 301 -8.95 20.21 -7.76
N THR A 302 -10.01 20.56 -8.50
CA THR A 302 -10.69 19.65 -9.42
C THR A 302 -9.85 19.34 -10.66
N SER A 303 -9.17 20.34 -11.22
CA SER A 303 -8.33 20.17 -12.41
C SER A 303 -7.10 19.31 -12.10
N PHE A 304 -6.47 19.49 -10.93
CA PHE A 304 -5.36 18.65 -10.51
C PHE A 304 -5.72 17.16 -10.53
N SER A 305 -6.78 16.77 -9.82
CA SER A 305 -7.20 15.37 -9.74
C SER A 305 -7.64 14.82 -11.10
N MET A 306 -8.25 15.65 -11.95
CA MET A 306 -8.66 15.24 -13.30
C MET A 306 -7.46 15.04 -14.24
N ILE A 307 -6.48 15.95 -14.23
CA ILE A 307 -5.25 15.81 -15.02
C ILE A 307 -4.48 14.56 -14.56
N PHE A 308 -4.39 14.34 -13.24
CA PHE A 308 -3.80 13.13 -12.69
C PHE A 308 -4.52 11.87 -13.18
N ALA A 309 -5.84 11.79 -13.04
CA ALA A 309 -6.62 10.62 -13.46
C ALA A 309 -6.49 10.34 -14.95
N LEU A 310 -6.54 11.38 -15.79
CA LEU A 310 -6.31 11.26 -17.23
C LEU A 310 -4.91 10.70 -17.52
N ASN A 311 -3.87 11.22 -16.86
CA ASN A 311 -2.51 10.73 -17.06
C ASN A 311 -2.34 9.27 -16.63
N VAL A 312 -2.93 8.87 -15.50
CA VAL A 312 -2.93 7.47 -15.07
C VAL A 312 -3.65 6.61 -16.09
N SER A 313 -4.81 7.05 -16.61
CA SER A 313 -5.51 6.28 -17.65
C SER A 313 -4.64 6.10 -18.90
N LEU A 314 -3.94 7.13 -19.36
CA LEU A 314 -3.03 7.03 -20.51
C LEU A 314 -1.84 6.10 -20.23
N GLY A 315 -1.30 6.15 -19.01
CA GLY A 315 -0.11 5.41 -18.65
C GLY A 315 -0.35 3.99 -18.14
N ARG A 316 -1.58 3.61 -17.78
CA ARG A 316 -1.91 2.36 -17.06
C ARG A 316 -3.14 1.63 -17.60
N PHE A 317 -3.74 2.09 -18.69
CA PHE A 317 -4.95 1.47 -19.25
C PHE A 317 -4.81 -0.04 -19.54
N CYS A 318 -3.63 -0.47 -20.00
CA CYS A 318 -3.31 -1.87 -20.29
C CYS A 318 -3.28 -2.80 -19.06
N MET A 319 -3.26 -2.24 -17.84
CA MET A 319 -3.15 -3.02 -16.61
C MET A 319 -4.53 -3.30 -16.03
N GLU A 320 -4.87 -4.58 -15.94
CA GLU A 320 -6.09 -5.02 -15.28
C GLU A 320 -6.14 -4.55 -13.82
N GLY A 321 -7.31 -4.06 -13.39
CA GLY A 321 -7.52 -3.56 -12.02
C GLY A 321 -6.81 -2.24 -11.68
N ALA A 322 -6.00 -1.67 -12.57
CA ALA A 322 -5.22 -0.46 -12.23
C ALA A 322 -6.09 0.76 -11.91
N ALA A 323 -7.27 0.89 -12.51
CA ALA A 323 -8.21 1.97 -12.18
C ALA A 323 -8.65 1.96 -10.72
N GLU A 324 -8.59 0.80 -10.06
CA GLU A 324 -9.00 0.59 -8.67
C GLU A 324 -7.81 0.55 -7.71
N ALA A 325 -6.62 0.99 -8.14
CA ALA A 325 -5.46 0.98 -7.27
C ALA A 325 -5.61 2.02 -6.14
N SER A 326 -5.60 1.53 -4.91
CA SER A 326 -5.77 2.32 -3.69
C SER A 326 -4.82 3.52 -3.60
N ARG A 327 -3.57 3.38 -4.06
CA ARG A 327 -2.56 4.44 -4.03
C ARG A 327 -2.93 5.71 -4.81
N TYR A 328 -3.90 5.64 -5.72
CA TYR A 328 -4.38 6.80 -6.48
C TYR A 328 -5.38 7.66 -5.71
N VAL A 329 -6.08 7.08 -4.74
CA VAL A 329 -7.13 7.76 -3.97
C VAL A 329 -6.62 9.07 -3.36
N THR A 330 -5.43 9.05 -2.76
CA THR A 330 -4.76 10.21 -2.13
C THR A 330 -4.71 11.44 -3.05
N LEU A 331 -4.51 11.24 -4.36
CA LEU A 331 -4.36 12.30 -5.35
C LEU A 331 -5.71 12.71 -5.99
N LEU A 332 -6.77 11.95 -5.74
CA LEU A 332 -8.15 12.29 -6.11
C LEU A 332 -8.86 13.12 -5.03
N LEU A 333 -8.43 13.01 -3.76
CA LEU A 333 -9.03 13.72 -2.62
C LEU A 333 -9.17 15.24 -2.83
N PRO A 334 -8.18 15.97 -3.41
CA PRO A 334 -8.32 17.40 -3.70
C PRO A 334 -9.54 17.70 -4.56
N GLY A 335 -9.75 16.96 -5.63
CA GLY A 335 -10.87 17.19 -6.55
C GLY A 335 -12.24 16.97 -5.91
N PHE A 336 -12.37 15.95 -5.05
CA PHE A 336 -13.58 15.75 -4.26
C PHE A 336 -13.82 16.91 -3.29
N LEU A 337 -12.79 17.40 -2.61
CA LEU A 337 -12.93 18.61 -1.79
C LEU A 337 -13.33 19.83 -2.64
N GLY A 338 -12.79 19.97 -3.85
CA GLY A 338 -13.19 21.01 -4.80
C GLY A 338 -14.67 20.95 -5.15
N MET A 339 -15.23 19.76 -5.41
CA MET A 339 -16.66 19.55 -5.62
C MET A 339 -17.49 19.91 -4.37
N TYR A 340 -17.03 19.54 -3.18
CA TYR A 340 -17.70 19.91 -1.94
C TYR A 340 -17.79 21.44 -1.79
N LEU A 341 -16.68 22.14 -2.01
CA LEU A 341 -16.62 23.61 -1.98
C LEU A 341 -17.49 24.25 -3.06
N HIS A 342 -17.60 23.63 -4.24
CA HIS A 342 -18.51 24.04 -5.31
C HIS A 342 -19.98 23.96 -4.85
N LEU A 343 -20.40 22.81 -4.31
CA LEU A 343 -21.77 22.63 -3.81
C LEU A 343 -22.11 23.61 -2.68
N LEU A 344 -21.15 23.97 -1.84
CA LEU A 344 -21.34 24.99 -0.81
C LEU A 344 -21.47 26.42 -1.36
N GLN A 345 -21.10 26.68 -2.61
CA GLN A 345 -21.07 28.04 -3.19
C GLN A 345 -21.96 28.21 -4.42
N ILE A 346 -22.55 27.13 -4.94
CA ILE A 346 -23.45 27.20 -6.08
C ILE A 346 -24.68 28.07 -5.78
N ASN A 347 -25.01 28.96 -6.72
CA ASN A 347 -26.13 29.89 -6.61
C ASN A 347 -27.44 29.23 -7.06
N VAL A 348 -27.99 28.36 -6.22
CA VAL A 348 -29.30 27.71 -6.41
C VAL A 348 -30.17 27.91 -5.16
N ALA A 349 -31.46 27.61 -5.29
CA ALA A 349 -32.39 27.67 -4.15
C ALA A 349 -31.84 26.83 -2.96
N PRO A 350 -31.90 27.35 -1.71
CA PRO A 350 -31.33 26.66 -0.55
C PRO A 350 -31.74 25.19 -0.38
N PRO A 351 -33.01 24.79 -0.61
CA PRO A 351 -33.39 23.38 -0.51
C PRO A 351 -32.63 22.47 -1.48
N ILE A 352 -32.46 22.89 -2.73
CA ILE A 352 -31.72 22.12 -3.75
C ILE A 352 -30.26 21.96 -3.34
N LYS A 353 -29.65 23.05 -2.85
CA LYS A 353 -28.28 23.05 -2.35
C LYS A 353 -28.10 22.09 -1.16
N HIS A 354 -28.98 22.15 -0.17
CA HIS A 354 -28.92 21.27 0.99
C HIS A 354 -29.12 19.80 0.61
N THR A 355 -30.04 19.51 -0.31
CA THR A 355 -30.23 18.15 -0.85
C THR A 355 -28.99 17.66 -1.58
N ALA A 356 -28.39 18.48 -2.46
CA ALA A 356 -27.19 18.12 -3.20
C ALA A 356 -26.00 17.84 -2.26
N VAL A 357 -25.78 18.70 -1.26
CA VAL A 357 -24.77 18.48 -0.22
C VAL A 357 -25.07 17.21 0.59
N GLY A 358 -26.34 16.97 0.93
CA GLY A 358 -26.77 15.77 1.64
C GLY A 358 -26.48 14.48 0.85
N ILE A 359 -26.84 14.45 -0.43
CA ILE A 359 -26.54 13.33 -1.35
C ILE A 359 -25.03 13.12 -1.45
N TYR A 360 -24.26 14.20 -1.59
CA TYR A 360 -22.80 14.12 -1.63
C TYR A 360 -22.19 13.56 -0.33
N CYS A 361 -22.69 13.99 0.83
CA CYS A 361 -22.28 13.44 2.12
C CYS A 361 -22.67 11.96 2.26
N LEU A 362 -23.85 11.55 1.78
CA LEU A 362 -24.28 10.15 1.78
C LEU A 362 -23.41 9.29 0.88
N PHE A 363 -23.02 9.78 -0.30
CA PHE A 363 -22.11 9.09 -1.21
C PHE A 363 -20.72 8.84 -0.58
N LEU A 364 -20.23 9.77 0.23
CA LEU A 364 -18.94 9.66 0.94
C LEU A 364 -19.05 9.01 2.33
N LEU A 365 -20.27 8.73 2.80
CA LEU A 365 -20.50 8.09 4.09
C LEU A 365 -19.80 6.72 4.23
N PRO A 366 -19.68 5.88 3.17
CA PRO A 366 -18.86 4.68 3.18
C PRO A 366 -17.42 4.91 3.66
N CYS A 367 -16.79 6.05 3.34
CA CYS A 367 -15.43 6.39 3.79
C CYS A 367 -15.31 6.51 5.32
N LEU A 368 -16.42 6.81 6.01
CA LEU A 368 -16.52 6.85 7.47
C LEU A 368 -16.91 5.52 8.08
N ILE A 369 -17.89 4.86 7.46
CA ILE A 369 -18.60 3.75 8.10
C ILE A 369 -17.96 2.42 7.81
N PHE A 370 -17.49 2.15 6.58
CA PHE A 370 -17.04 0.81 6.26
C PHE A 370 -15.86 0.45 7.17
N PRO A 371 -16.04 -0.51 8.10
CA PRO A 371 -14.87 -1.12 8.69
C PRO A 371 -14.12 -1.76 7.51
N PHE A 372 -12.81 -1.56 7.45
CA PHE A 372 -11.99 -2.60 6.84
C PHE A 372 -12.34 -3.86 7.64
N ASN A 373 -13.27 -4.66 7.12
CA ASN A 373 -13.74 -5.84 7.79
C ASN A 373 -12.52 -6.76 7.87
N PHE A 374 -11.94 -6.89 9.06
CA PHE A 374 -10.64 -7.53 9.35
C PHE A 374 -10.55 -9.02 8.96
N ASN A 375 -11.47 -9.50 8.14
CA ASN A 375 -11.42 -10.80 7.51
C ASN A 375 -10.18 -10.92 6.61
N ASP A 376 -9.68 -12.14 6.51
CA ASP A 376 -8.39 -12.47 5.89
C ASP A 376 -8.27 -12.11 4.40
N ASP A 377 -9.38 -11.85 3.72
CA ASP A 377 -9.44 -11.63 2.26
C ASP A 377 -9.22 -10.17 1.81
N LEU A 378 -8.97 -9.24 2.73
CA LEU A 378 -8.70 -7.85 2.33
C LEU A 378 -7.33 -7.70 1.63
N PRO A 379 -7.22 -6.87 0.57
CA PRO A 379 -5.93 -6.56 -0.06
C PRO A 379 -4.85 -6.04 0.89
N VAL A 380 -5.22 -5.39 2.00
CA VAL A 380 -4.26 -4.97 3.03
C VAL A 380 -3.58 -6.16 3.72
N ASN A 381 -4.32 -7.26 3.96
CA ASN A 381 -3.78 -8.47 4.58
C ASN A 381 -2.76 -9.15 3.67
N PHE A 382 -2.98 -9.12 2.35
CA PHE A 382 -2.00 -9.60 1.39
C PHE A 382 -0.64 -8.91 1.59
N TYR A 383 -0.61 -7.58 1.68
CA TYR A 383 0.63 -6.84 1.94
C TYR A 383 1.20 -7.10 3.33
N ALA A 384 0.40 -7.00 4.39
CA ALA A 384 0.89 -7.11 5.76
C ALA A 384 1.39 -8.55 6.06
N LYS A 385 0.54 -9.57 5.87
CA LYS A 385 0.91 -10.96 6.14
C LYS A 385 1.99 -11.46 5.19
N GLY A 386 1.97 -11.03 3.92
CA GLY A 386 2.99 -11.36 2.95
C GLY A 386 4.37 -10.87 3.38
N LYS A 387 4.46 -9.59 3.74
CA LYS A 387 5.70 -8.97 4.26
C LYS A 387 6.17 -9.62 5.57
N GLU A 388 5.27 -9.93 6.49
CA GLU A 388 5.61 -10.60 7.75
C GLU A 388 6.17 -12.00 7.53
N LYS A 389 5.51 -12.82 6.68
CA LYS A 389 5.98 -14.15 6.31
C LYS A 389 7.34 -14.09 5.62
N TRP A 390 7.51 -13.16 4.67
CA TRP A 390 8.78 -12.98 3.98
C TRP A 390 9.90 -12.55 4.95
N LYS A 391 9.65 -11.55 5.79
CA LYS A 391 10.60 -11.07 6.82
C LYS A 391 11.03 -12.23 7.74
N ALA A 392 10.07 -12.99 8.24
CA ALA A 392 10.34 -14.12 9.14
C ALA A 392 11.19 -15.19 8.44
N CYS A 393 10.90 -15.51 7.17
CA CYS A 393 11.71 -16.43 6.38
C CYS A 393 13.14 -15.92 6.17
N TYR A 394 13.30 -14.65 5.74
CA TYR A 394 14.61 -14.12 5.34
C TYR A 394 15.56 -14.00 6.53
N LEU A 395 15.04 -13.65 7.71
CA LEU A 395 15.82 -13.61 8.95
C LEU A 395 16.43 -14.98 9.32
N VAL A 396 15.94 -16.08 8.76
CA VAL A 396 16.45 -17.45 8.98
C VAL A 396 17.32 -17.92 7.82
N LEU A 397 16.75 -17.93 6.61
CA LEU A 397 17.40 -18.53 5.44
C LEU A 397 18.47 -17.63 4.83
N GLU A 398 18.30 -16.31 4.98
CA GLU A 398 19.13 -15.29 4.33
C GLU A 398 19.20 -15.46 2.80
N ASN A 399 18.16 -16.05 2.21
CA ASN A 399 17.99 -16.24 0.77
C ASN A 399 16.66 -15.64 0.32
N ALA A 400 16.72 -14.58 -0.49
CA ALA A 400 15.54 -13.85 -0.92
C ALA A 400 14.64 -14.67 -1.85
N GLU A 401 15.22 -15.43 -2.78
CA GLU A 401 14.45 -16.23 -3.76
C GLU A 401 13.69 -17.37 -3.11
N ASP A 402 14.32 -18.05 -2.15
CA ASP A 402 13.67 -19.12 -1.39
C ASP A 402 12.53 -18.55 -0.53
N CYS A 403 12.70 -17.34 0.02
CA CYS A 403 11.66 -16.67 0.79
C CYS A 403 10.53 -16.10 -0.06
N ASP A 404 10.79 -15.64 -1.28
CA ASP A 404 9.74 -15.29 -2.24
C ASP A 404 8.84 -16.50 -2.51
N LYS A 405 9.44 -17.68 -2.75
CA LYS A 405 8.71 -18.94 -2.97
C LYS A 405 7.96 -19.41 -1.71
N ALA A 406 8.63 -19.45 -0.57
CA ALA A 406 8.07 -19.98 0.68
C ALA A 406 6.93 -19.11 1.23
N SER A 407 7.03 -17.79 1.09
CA SER A 407 5.97 -16.86 1.52
C SER A 407 4.83 -16.73 0.51
N GLY A 408 5.07 -17.10 -0.76
CA GLY A 408 4.17 -16.80 -1.87
C GLY A 408 4.04 -15.29 -2.14
N PHE A 409 5.01 -14.50 -1.68
CA PHE A 409 4.96 -13.04 -1.67
C PHE A 409 6.33 -12.46 -2.02
N PRO A 410 6.58 -12.09 -3.28
CA PRO A 410 7.87 -11.51 -3.65
C PRO A 410 8.03 -10.12 -3.04
N ILE A 411 9.17 -9.85 -2.40
CA ILE A 411 9.46 -8.51 -1.85
C ILE A 411 9.83 -7.51 -2.97
N TYR A 412 10.32 -8.03 -4.10
CA TYR A 412 10.67 -7.29 -5.30
C TYR A 412 10.53 -8.20 -6.54
N PRO A 413 10.16 -7.70 -7.73
CA PRO A 413 9.94 -8.55 -8.91
C PRO A 413 11.18 -9.26 -9.46
N ASN A 414 12.36 -8.65 -9.35
CA ASN A 414 13.62 -9.22 -9.85
C ASN A 414 14.79 -8.86 -8.92
N ASN A 415 15.14 -9.79 -8.03
CA ASN A 415 16.15 -9.60 -6.98
C ASN A 415 17.53 -9.20 -7.54
N ALA A 416 17.91 -9.73 -8.70
CA ALA A 416 19.20 -9.43 -9.34
C ALA A 416 19.28 -7.99 -9.85
N ASN A 417 18.23 -7.49 -10.51
CA ASN A 417 18.21 -6.15 -11.11
C ASN A 417 18.38 -5.05 -10.06
N THR A 418 17.75 -5.19 -8.88
CA THR A 418 17.86 -4.21 -7.81
C THR A 418 19.08 -4.44 -6.90
N ARG A 419 19.91 -5.45 -7.18
CA ARG A 419 21.03 -5.88 -6.32
C ARG A 419 20.56 -6.13 -4.87
N LEU A 420 19.48 -6.87 -4.73
CA LEU A 420 18.79 -7.04 -3.45
C LEU A 420 19.70 -7.61 -2.37
N ASP A 421 20.54 -8.59 -2.70
CA ASP A 421 21.48 -9.21 -1.75
C ASP A 421 22.48 -8.20 -1.17
N TYR A 422 22.99 -7.28 -1.99
CA TYR A 422 23.88 -6.22 -1.51
C TYR A 422 23.17 -5.32 -0.50
N LYS A 423 21.93 -4.91 -0.80
CA LYS A 423 21.13 -4.03 0.06
C LYS A 423 20.75 -4.71 1.37
N LEU A 424 20.34 -5.98 1.32
CA LEU A 424 20.02 -6.76 2.51
C LEU A 424 21.27 -6.98 3.39
N ASN A 425 22.43 -7.27 2.80
CA ASN A 425 23.70 -7.36 3.52
C ASN A 425 24.10 -6.03 4.16
N TYR A 426 23.87 -4.91 3.48
CA TYR A 426 24.10 -3.57 4.04
C TYR A 426 23.20 -3.33 5.26
N LEU A 427 21.89 -3.59 5.15
CA LEU A 427 20.95 -3.43 6.26
C LEU A 427 21.33 -4.34 7.45
N LYS A 428 21.74 -5.57 7.18
CA LYS A 428 22.19 -6.53 8.21
C LYS A 428 23.42 -6.04 8.95
N SER A 429 24.46 -5.65 8.20
CA SER A 429 25.75 -5.24 8.77
C SER A 429 25.66 -3.99 9.63
N ASN A 430 24.64 -3.15 9.38
CA ASN A 430 24.40 -1.91 10.12
C ASN A 430 23.23 -2.03 11.12
N ASN A 431 22.65 -3.21 11.31
CA ASN A 431 21.48 -3.46 12.16
C ASN A 431 20.30 -2.51 11.88
N LEU A 432 19.89 -2.41 10.62
CA LEU A 432 18.84 -1.50 10.14
C LEU A 432 17.57 -2.26 9.72
N ASN A 433 16.44 -1.54 9.64
CA ASN A 433 15.18 -2.02 9.07
C ASN A 433 14.75 -3.38 9.67
N LEU A 434 14.51 -4.41 8.84
CA LEU A 434 14.00 -5.72 9.27
C LEU A 434 14.90 -6.44 10.30
N PHE A 435 16.15 -6.03 10.45
CA PHE A 435 17.11 -6.60 11.39
C PHE A 435 17.02 -6.01 12.81
N LEU A 436 16.35 -4.85 13.00
CA LEU A 436 16.19 -4.22 14.32
C LEU A 436 15.55 -5.15 15.36
N ASP A 437 14.65 -6.01 14.92
CA ASP A 437 13.91 -6.94 15.77
C ASP A 437 14.37 -8.39 15.57
N ALA A 438 15.52 -8.66 14.93
CA ALA A 438 15.92 -10.02 14.56
C ALA A 438 16.03 -10.97 15.77
N ASP A 439 16.36 -10.42 16.95
CA ASP A 439 16.43 -11.15 18.21
C ASP A 439 15.06 -11.57 18.77
N SER A 440 13.96 -10.86 18.45
CA SER A 440 12.63 -11.23 18.94
C SER A 440 12.09 -12.48 18.27
N TYR A 441 12.70 -12.88 17.15
CA TYR A 441 12.28 -14.06 16.42
C TYR A 441 13.15 -15.29 16.72
N LYS A 442 14.01 -15.32 17.75
CA LYS A 442 14.95 -16.43 18.09
C LYS A 442 14.41 -17.88 17.98
N GLU A 443 13.10 -18.08 17.99
CA GLU A 443 12.42 -19.32 17.64
C GLU A 443 11.56 -19.11 16.39
N TYR A 444 11.88 -19.78 15.28
CA TYR A 444 11.17 -19.60 14.02
C TYR A 444 10.52 -20.88 13.55
N LEU A 445 9.21 -20.80 13.28
CA LEU A 445 8.46 -21.84 12.59
C LEU A 445 8.65 -21.67 11.08
N TYR A 446 9.39 -22.57 10.45
CA TYR A 446 9.55 -22.66 9.01
C TYR A 446 8.46 -23.60 8.46
N PRO A 447 7.41 -23.09 7.78
CA PRO A 447 6.48 -23.97 7.09
C PRO A 447 7.19 -24.57 5.88
N ILE A 448 7.54 -25.86 5.96
CA ILE A 448 8.06 -26.58 4.79
C ILE A 448 6.91 -26.95 3.85
N GLN A 449 5.78 -27.34 4.42
CA GLN A 449 4.56 -27.60 3.70
C GLN A 449 3.34 -27.43 4.62
N ASP A 450 2.57 -26.36 4.42
CA ASP A 450 1.30 -26.13 5.16
C ASP A 450 0.07 -26.38 4.28
N SER A 451 0.28 -26.66 2.98
CA SER A 451 -0.80 -26.97 2.04
C SER A 451 -1.09 -28.46 2.06
N ASN A 452 -2.32 -28.81 2.41
CA ASN A 452 -2.83 -30.16 2.41
C ASN A 452 -4.09 -30.27 1.55
N ASP A 453 -4.13 -31.25 0.66
CA ASP A 453 -5.30 -31.54 -0.18
C ASP A 453 -5.79 -32.99 -0.05
N HIS A 454 -5.06 -33.80 0.72
CA HIS A 454 -5.37 -35.20 0.97
C HIS A 454 -4.80 -35.67 2.29
N ASP A 455 -5.33 -36.75 2.82
CA ASP A 455 -4.73 -37.48 3.93
C ASP A 455 -3.92 -38.68 3.40
N PHE A 456 -2.98 -39.16 4.20
CA PHE A 456 -2.15 -40.33 3.86
C PHE A 456 -2.94 -41.66 3.89
N GLY A 457 -4.07 -41.68 4.58
CA GLY A 457 -4.78 -42.89 5.00
C GLY A 457 -4.40 -43.37 6.41
N PRO A 458 -5.03 -44.46 6.88
CA PRO A 458 -4.82 -44.99 8.23
C PRO A 458 -3.37 -45.37 8.50
N ILE A 459 -2.77 -44.80 9.54
CA ILE A 459 -1.42 -45.13 10.00
C ILE A 459 -1.55 -46.25 11.03
N THR A 460 -1.12 -47.47 10.72
CA THR A 460 -1.27 -48.63 11.61
C THR A 460 0.09 -49.21 12.00
N SER A 461 0.11 -50.16 12.93
CA SER A 461 1.31 -50.95 13.26
C SER A 461 1.92 -51.63 12.02
N ASP A 462 1.08 -52.01 11.06
CA ASP A 462 1.47 -52.67 9.82
C ASP A 462 1.70 -51.70 8.65
N ASN A 463 1.37 -50.42 8.79
CA ASN A 463 1.52 -49.40 7.75
C ASN A 463 2.01 -48.08 8.37
N PRO A 464 3.27 -48.00 8.80
CA PRO A 464 3.84 -46.76 9.31
C PRO A 464 3.99 -45.73 8.19
N LEU A 465 3.91 -44.45 8.57
CA LEU A 465 4.21 -43.32 7.69
C LEU A 465 5.65 -42.88 7.93
N GLU A 466 6.40 -42.70 6.85
CA GLU A 466 7.74 -42.15 6.89
C GLU A 466 7.86 -40.95 5.94
N GLN A 467 8.49 -39.85 6.36
CA GLN A 467 8.79 -38.69 5.51
C GLN A 467 10.25 -38.30 5.72
N ASP A 468 11.05 -38.37 4.66
CA ASP A 468 12.41 -37.85 4.68
C ASP A 468 12.44 -36.36 4.28
N PHE A 469 13.35 -35.58 4.88
CA PHE A 469 13.53 -34.17 4.53
C PHE A 469 14.97 -33.71 4.74
N LEU A 470 15.41 -32.71 3.97
CA LEU A 470 16.70 -32.03 4.12
C LEU A 470 16.52 -30.75 4.95
N SER A 471 17.23 -30.64 6.06
CA SER A 471 17.24 -29.39 6.84
C SER A 471 18.22 -28.39 6.23
N ASN A 472 17.72 -27.24 5.78
CA ASN A 472 18.53 -26.22 5.10
C ASN A 472 19.19 -25.22 6.05
N SER A 473 18.94 -25.34 7.36
CA SER A 473 19.41 -24.40 8.38
C SER A 473 19.90 -25.15 9.62
N ASN A 474 20.78 -24.51 10.38
CA ASN A 474 21.17 -25.02 11.69
C ASN A 474 20.11 -24.65 12.73
N GLY A 475 20.12 -25.40 13.83
CA GLY A 475 19.31 -25.09 14.99
C GLY A 475 17.96 -25.80 15.04
N LEU A 476 17.74 -26.86 14.24
CA LEU A 476 16.47 -27.59 14.26
C LEU A 476 16.19 -28.10 15.69
N LYS A 477 15.00 -27.78 16.20
CA LYS A 477 14.60 -28.12 17.57
C LYS A 477 13.18 -28.67 17.71
N ALA A 478 12.35 -28.55 16.68
CA ALA A 478 11.08 -29.26 16.66
C ALA A 478 10.61 -29.56 15.24
N VAL A 479 9.75 -30.57 15.14
CA VAL A 479 8.98 -30.89 13.94
C VAL A 479 7.50 -30.85 14.30
N TYR A 480 6.73 -30.08 13.54
CA TYR A 480 5.29 -29.95 13.65
C TYR A 480 4.66 -30.79 12.55
N ILE A 481 3.76 -31.70 12.89
CA ILE A 481 3.10 -32.59 11.94
C ILE A 481 1.60 -32.42 12.05
N LYS A 482 0.92 -32.15 10.94
CA LYS A 482 -0.53 -31.95 10.97
C LYS A 482 -1.26 -33.29 10.94
N LEU A 483 -1.81 -33.69 12.08
CA LEU A 483 -2.53 -34.95 12.24
C LEU A 483 -4.04 -34.76 12.06
N ALA A 484 -4.73 -35.86 11.75
CA ALA A 484 -6.19 -35.89 11.67
C ALA A 484 -6.74 -37.13 12.37
N THR A 485 -7.85 -36.93 13.07
CA THR A 485 -8.63 -37.99 13.74
C THR A 485 -10.03 -38.12 13.12
N TYR A 486 -10.43 -37.21 12.22
CA TYR A 486 -11.80 -37.08 11.68
C TYR A 486 -12.84 -36.90 12.79
N ASN A 487 -12.49 -36.11 13.79
CA ASN A 487 -13.31 -35.86 14.97
C ASN A 487 -13.69 -37.15 15.75
N ARG A 488 -12.89 -38.21 15.60
CA ARG A 488 -13.01 -39.45 16.39
C ARG A 488 -12.12 -39.39 17.63
N VAL A 489 -12.55 -40.09 18.68
CA VAL A 489 -11.69 -40.46 19.81
C VAL A 489 -11.09 -41.83 19.48
N ASN A 490 -9.81 -41.85 19.16
CA ASN A 490 -9.09 -43.08 18.82
C ASN A 490 -8.42 -43.63 20.09
N HIS A 491 -8.37 -44.96 20.23
CA HIS A 491 -7.76 -45.63 21.38
C HIS A 491 -6.45 -46.31 20.98
N GLY A 492 -5.45 -46.24 21.87
CA GLY A 492 -4.09 -46.74 21.63
C GLY A 492 -3.07 -45.60 21.61
N ASN A 493 -1.84 -45.92 21.24
CA ASN A 493 -0.74 -44.98 21.23
C ASN A 493 -0.19 -44.74 19.83
N ALA A 494 0.09 -43.48 19.50
CA ALA A 494 0.89 -43.10 18.35
C ALA A 494 2.32 -42.80 18.81
N THR A 495 3.31 -43.31 18.10
CA THR A 495 4.72 -42.99 18.30
C THR A 495 5.22 -42.18 17.12
N ILE A 496 5.70 -40.97 17.41
CA ILE A 496 6.30 -40.05 16.44
C ILE A 496 7.79 -39.96 16.76
N SER A 497 8.61 -40.31 15.79
CA SER A 497 10.07 -40.36 15.93
C SER A 497 10.76 -39.54 14.85
N LEU A 498 11.92 -38.99 15.18
CA LEU A 498 12.82 -38.30 14.26
C LEU A 498 14.17 -38.99 14.27
N TYR A 499 14.64 -39.39 13.09
CA TYR A 499 15.96 -39.97 12.87
C TYR A 499 16.79 -39.10 11.94
N THR A 500 18.11 -39.24 11.99
CA THR A 500 19.01 -38.80 10.90
C THR A 500 19.15 -39.90 9.84
N ALA A 501 19.72 -39.57 8.68
CA ALA A 501 19.87 -40.52 7.56
C ALA A 501 20.76 -41.75 7.85
N ASP A 502 21.53 -41.73 8.94
CA ASP A 502 22.32 -42.86 9.47
C ASP A 502 21.55 -43.65 10.54
N ASP A 503 20.21 -43.56 10.55
CA ASP A 503 19.29 -44.22 11.50
C ASP A 503 19.52 -43.89 12.98
N LYS A 504 20.22 -42.79 13.28
CA LYS A 504 20.37 -42.32 14.66
C LYS A 504 19.10 -41.59 15.11
N LEU A 505 18.50 -42.09 16.19
CA LEU A 505 17.34 -41.47 16.83
C LEU A 505 17.72 -40.13 17.47
N ILE A 506 16.99 -39.08 17.09
CA ILE A 506 17.12 -37.73 17.64
C ILE A 506 16.06 -37.47 18.72
N ALA A 507 14.82 -37.85 18.44
CA ALA A 507 13.69 -37.59 19.30
C ALA A 507 12.60 -38.64 19.08
N GLN A 508 11.87 -38.99 20.13
CA GLN A 508 10.70 -39.85 20.05
C GLN A 508 9.71 -39.45 21.13
N GLU A 509 8.43 -39.41 20.75
CA GLU A 509 7.33 -39.20 21.69
C GLU A 509 6.22 -40.20 21.39
N THR A 510 5.71 -40.82 22.45
CA THR A 510 4.56 -41.71 22.39
C THR A 510 3.39 -41.03 23.08
N VAL A 511 2.29 -40.85 22.34
CA VAL A 511 1.12 -40.08 22.77
C VAL A 511 -0.14 -40.94 22.69
N ASP A 512 -0.99 -40.83 23.71
CA ASP A 512 -2.33 -41.43 23.69
C ASP A 512 -3.15 -40.76 22.58
N MET A 513 -3.65 -41.55 21.63
CA MET A 513 -4.38 -40.99 20.48
C MET A 513 -5.70 -40.31 20.89
N SER A 514 -6.22 -40.58 22.09
CA SER A 514 -7.46 -39.97 22.59
C SER A 514 -7.30 -38.48 22.95
N VAL A 515 -6.06 -38.00 23.16
CA VAL A 515 -5.78 -36.59 23.46
C VAL A 515 -5.40 -35.77 22.22
N LEU A 516 -5.23 -36.41 21.07
CA LEU A 516 -4.90 -35.72 19.83
C LEU A 516 -6.10 -34.93 19.31
N LYS A 517 -5.88 -33.64 19.03
CA LYS A 517 -6.89 -32.76 18.44
C LYS A 517 -6.95 -32.96 16.93
N ASP A 518 -8.17 -33.02 16.39
CA ASP A 518 -8.38 -33.14 14.95
C ASP A 518 -7.88 -31.90 14.21
N ASN A 519 -7.18 -32.11 13.10
CA ASN A 519 -6.61 -31.07 12.22
C ASN A 519 -5.61 -30.12 12.89
N ASP A 520 -5.01 -30.53 14.01
CA ASP A 520 -4.01 -29.75 14.74
C ASP A 520 -2.59 -30.27 14.48
N PHE A 521 -1.59 -29.44 14.78
CA PHE A 521 -0.19 -29.83 14.70
C PHE A 521 0.24 -30.53 15.98
N PHE A 522 0.71 -31.77 15.85
CA PHE A 522 1.51 -32.42 16.86
C PHE A 522 2.94 -31.90 16.80
N VAL A 523 3.56 -31.63 17.95
CA VAL A 523 4.88 -31.01 18.03
C VAL A 523 5.86 -31.96 18.69
N LEU A 524 6.76 -32.54 17.90
CA LEU A 524 7.90 -33.30 18.42
C LEU A 524 9.04 -32.33 18.70
N GLN A 525 9.28 -32.01 19.98
CA GLN A 525 10.36 -31.12 20.41
C GLN A 525 11.62 -31.91 20.81
N PHE A 526 12.79 -31.32 20.59
CA PHE A 526 14.07 -31.92 20.92
C PHE A 526 15.18 -30.87 21.09
N PRO A 527 16.32 -31.23 21.71
CA PRO A 527 17.45 -30.32 21.82
C PRO A 527 17.90 -29.81 20.45
N LYS A 528 18.31 -28.55 20.39
CA LYS A 528 18.83 -27.90 19.18
C LYS A 528 19.89 -28.76 18.47
N GLN A 529 19.71 -28.98 17.17
CA GLN A 529 20.59 -29.78 16.32
C GLN A 529 21.47 -28.91 15.41
N ASN A 530 22.69 -29.38 15.09
CA ASN A 530 23.50 -28.84 14.00
C ASN A 530 23.01 -29.43 12.67
N SER A 531 21.87 -28.92 12.19
CA SER A 531 21.02 -29.57 11.21
C SER A 531 21.25 -29.15 9.75
N LYS A 532 22.09 -28.15 9.46
CA LYS A 532 22.27 -27.64 8.11
C LYS A 532 22.83 -28.72 7.19
N ASN A 533 22.15 -28.94 6.07
CA ASN A 533 22.43 -29.96 5.07
C ASN A 533 22.37 -31.40 5.60
N VAL A 534 21.68 -31.64 6.72
CA VAL A 534 21.45 -32.97 7.28
C VAL A 534 20.09 -33.47 6.83
N ARG A 535 20.03 -34.72 6.35
CA ARG A 535 18.77 -35.40 6.02
C ARG A 535 18.22 -36.09 7.25
N TYR A 536 16.94 -35.88 7.51
CA TYR A 536 16.18 -36.43 8.61
C TYR A 536 15.04 -37.30 8.09
N LEU A 537 14.54 -38.20 8.94
CA LEU A 537 13.40 -39.07 8.69
C LEU A 537 12.40 -38.92 9.84
N ILE A 538 11.21 -38.43 9.52
CA ILE A 538 10.05 -38.45 10.40
C ILE A 538 9.40 -39.82 10.24
N LYS A 539 9.12 -40.51 11.35
CA LYS A 539 8.39 -41.78 11.36
C LYS A 539 7.21 -41.69 12.29
N ILE A 540 6.04 -42.12 11.82
CA ILE A 540 4.80 -42.17 12.60
C ILE A 540 4.28 -43.60 12.52
N ALA A 541 4.07 -44.22 13.68
CA ALA A 541 3.49 -45.54 13.79
C ALA A 541 2.48 -45.56 14.94
N THR A 542 1.54 -46.50 14.91
CA THR A 542 0.61 -46.73 16.01
C THR A 542 0.72 -48.16 16.52
N ASP A 543 0.23 -48.42 17.73
CA ASP A 543 0.24 -49.76 18.34
C ASP A 543 -0.98 -50.62 17.95
N THR A 544 -1.87 -50.09 17.10
CA THR A 544 -3.07 -50.79 16.63
C THR A 544 -2.96 -51.16 15.14
N ALA A 545 -3.43 -52.36 14.82
CA ALA A 545 -3.63 -52.79 13.43
C ALA A 545 -5.02 -52.41 12.89
N ASP A 546 -5.94 -51.94 13.75
CA ASP A 546 -7.32 -51.60 13.38
C ASP A 546 -7.39 -50.21 12.71
N PRO A 547 -7.72 -50.11 11.41
CA PRO A 547 -7.81 -48.84 10.70
C PRO A 547 -8.92 -47.92 11.21
N SER A 548 -9.91 -48.45 11.94
CA SER A 548 -11.02 -47.68 12.50
C SER A 548 -10.66 -46.99 13.83
N GLN A 549 -9.59 -47.43 14.48
CA GLN A 549 -9.12 -46.94 15.78
C GLN A 549 -7.82 -46.14 15.67
N THR A 550 -7.45 -45.69 14.48
CA THR A 550 -6.18 -45.00 14.25
C THR A 550 -6.34 -43.58 13.67
N ILE A 551 -5.21 -42.87 13.65
CA ILE A 551 -5.02 -41.54 13.09
C ILE A 551 -4.53 -41.58 11.64
N THR A 552 -4.60 -40.43 10.99
CA THR A 552 -3.93 -40.15 9.71
C THR A 552 -3.10 -38.87 9.84
N ALA A 553 -2.31 -38.56 8.82
CA ALA A 553 -1.64 -37.30 8.69
C ALA A 553 -2.03 -36.62 7.37
N TRP A 554 -2.13 -35.30 7.42
CA TRP A 554 -2.40 -34.50 6.22
C TRP A 554 -1.17 -34.47 5.31
N MET A 555 -1.41 -34.53 4.01
CA MET A 555 -0.39 -34.47 2.97
C MET A 555 -0.88 -33.67 1.75
N ASN A 556 0.03 -33.40 0.83
CA ASN A 556 -0.25 -32.85 -0.49
C ASN A 556 0.01 -33.92 -1.56
N LYS A 557 -0.93 -34.17 -2.47
CA LYS A 557 -0.72 -35.13 -3.59
C LYS A 557 0.37 -34.68 -4.56
N LYS A 558 0.69 -33.40 -4.59
CA LYS A 558 1.79 -32.86 -5.39
C LYS A 558 3.08 -32.94 -4.57
N ASP A 559 4.17 -33.28 -5.25
CA ASP A 559 5.53 -33.15 -4.75
C ASP A 559 5.89 -31.65 -4.78
N VAL A 560 5.50 -30.95 -3.72
CA VAL A 560 5.75 -29.52 -3.51
C VAL A 560 7.11 -29.33 -2.84
N TYR A 561 7.58 -30.35 -2.10
CA TYR A 561 8.85 -30.37 -1.39
C TYR A 561 9.83 -31.37 -2.04
N GLN A 562 10.50 -30.90 -3.09
CA GLN A 562 11.42 -31.72 -3.92
C GLN A 562 12.62 -32.33 -3.18
N GLN A 563 12.88 -31.92 -1.94
CA GLN A 563 14.03 -32.37 -1.15
C GLN A 563 13.68 -33.53 -0.19
N GLY A 564 12.49 -34.09 -0.30
CA GLY A 564 12.02 -35.20 0.53
C GLY A 564 11.11 -36.16 -0.22
N SER A 565 10.65 -37.19 0.48
CA SER A 565 9.60 -38.07 0.00
C SER A 565 8.87 -38.77 1.14
N ILE A 566 7.58 -39.04 0.93
CA ILE A 566 6.81 -39.94 1.79
C ILE A 566 7.07 -41.40 1.39
N HIS A 567 7.16 -42.27 2.37
CA HIS A 567 7.19 -43.73 2.22
C HIS A 567 6.12 -44.38 3.10
N SER A 568 5.54 -45.45 2.59
CA SER A 568 4.73 -46.41 3.33
C SER A 568 5.42 -47.77 3.32
N LYS A 569 4.81 -48.79 3.93
CA LYS A 569 5.28 -50.18 3.83
C LYS A 569 5.41 -50.67 2.38
N ASP A 570 4.58 -50.17 1.48
CA ASP A 570 4.55 -50.56 0.07
C ASP A 570 5.52 -49.75 -0.80
N GLY A 571 6.29 -48.85 -0.19
CA GLY A 571 7.32 -48.03 -0.83
C GLY A 571 6.96 -46.55 -0.93
N LYS A 572 7.55 -45.86 -1.92
CA LYS A 572 7.42 -44.41 -2.06
C LYS A 572 5.99 -44.00 -2.43
N VAL A 573 5.41 -43.12 -1.63
CA VAL A 573 4.09 -42.51 -1.87
C VAL A 573 4.27 -41.18 -2.58
N LYS A 574 3.38 -40.88 -3.54
CA LYS A 574 3.41 -39.62 -4.27
C LYS A 574 2.84 -38.49 -3.41
N GLY A 575 3.68 -37.50 -3.10
CA GLY A 575 3.27 -36.31 -2.35
C GLY A 575 4.19 -36.01 -1.16
N ASP A 576 3.80 -35.02 -0.35
CA ASP A 576 4.55 -34.55 0.82
C ASP A 576 3.66 -34.38 2.04
N LEU A 577 4.17 -34.77 3.21
CA LEU A 577 3.51 -34.58 4.49
C LEU A 577 3.29 -33.07 4.74
N ALA A 578 2.21 -32.71 5.41
CA ALA A 578 2.01 -31.35 5.92
C ALA A 578 2.78 -31.19 7.24
N PHE A 579 4.00 -30.65 7.16
CA PHE A 579 4.87 -30.44 8.32
C PHE A 579 5.57 -29.08 8.32
N LYS A 580 5.95 -28.64 9.53
CA LYS A 580 6.73 -27.41 9.78
C LYS A 580 7.94 -27.75 10.63
N LEU A 581 9.02 -27.02 10.46
CA LEU A 581 10.23 -27.18 11.26
C LEU A 581 10.42 -25.96 12.14
N LEU A 582 10.81 -26.16 13.39
CA LEU A 582 11.17 -25.07 14.29
C LEU A 582 12.69 -25.02 14.45
N TYR A 583 13.25 -23.86 14.19
CA TYR A 583 14.67 -23.59 14.36
C TYR A 583 14.90 -22.61 15.52
N GLU A 584 15.92 -22.88 16.33
CA GLU A 584 16.43 -21.99 17.37
C GLU A 584 17.80 -21.47 16.96
N LYS A 585 17.96 -20.14 16.91
CA LYS A 585 19.23 -19.52 16.50
C LYS A 585 20.38 -19.79 17.46
#